data_AF-A0A835G3D2-F1
#
_entry.id   AF-A0A835G3D2-F1
#
_cell.length_a   1.000
_cell.length_b   1.000
_cell.length_c   1.000
_cell.angle_alpha   90.00
_cell.angle_beta   90.00
_cell.angle_gamma   90.00
#
_symmetry.space_group_name_H-M   'P 1'
#
loop_
_entity.id
_entity.type
_entity.pdbx_description
1 polymer ?
#
loop_
_entity_poly.entity_id
_entity_poly.type
_entity_poly.pdbx_seq_one_letter_code
_entity_poly.pdbx_strand_id
1 'polypeptide(L)'
;MSHQEDKKEAITSLHVGVGGTGRALLATALVKARGEDGNITLLRILVDQGSQASFISEKATQLLKLKRKSIEGTVTGVGSMQVPIKHVVQLNILSRGKTEFNMHVEAYVMTKQLTTRIPHHTITVHSWKHLEGLDLADPQYHRPGPIDMLLGVKEYAQRVEQNLVKGPPGSPRRSNRS
;
A
#
# COMPACT_ATOMS: atom_id res chain seq x y z
N MET A 1 2.17 25.10 31.38
CA MET A 1 1.11 24.15 30.99
C MET A 1 0.84 24.34 29.51
N SER A 2 1.47 23.53 28.67
CA SER A 2 1.29 23.58 27.21
C SER A 2 0.59 22.30 26.78
N HIS A 3 -0.68 22.43 26.40
CA HIS A 3 -1.45 21.36 25.77
C HIS A 3 -0.82 21.03 24.42
N GLN A 4 -0.34 19.81 24.27
CA GLN A 4 0.10 19.26 22.99
C GLN A 4 -1.09 18.47 22.44
N GLU A 5 -1.63 18.98 21.33
CA GLU A 5 -2.80 18.44 20.65
C GLU A 5 -2.43 17.10 20.00
N ASP A 6 -3.00 16.00 20.51
CA ASP A 6 -2.86 14.67 19.93
C ASP A 6 -3.48 14.66 18.53
N LYS A 7 -2.61 14.71 17.52
CA LYS A 7 -2.98 14.59 16.11
C LYS A 7 -3.43 13.14 15.87
N LYS A 8 -4.75 12.91 15.88
CA LYS A 8 -5.35 11.60 15.57
C LYS A 8 -5.01 11.20 14.14
N GLU A 9 -4.15 10.19 13.98
CA GLU A 9 -3.86 9.58 12.69
C GLU A 9 -4.94 8.54 12.35
N ALA A 10 -5.65 8.76 11.25
CA ALA A 10 -6.59 7.78 10.72
C ALA A 10 -5.84 6.79 9.81
N ILE A 11 -5.68 5.55 10.26
CA ILE A 11 -5.45 4.43 9.34
C ILE A 11 -6.80 4.17 8.67
N THR A 12 -7.08 4.89 7.59
CA THR A 12 -8.35 4.77 6.86
C THR A 12 -8.44 3.40 6.20
N SER A 13 -9.18 2.52 6.85
CA SER A 13 -9.77 1.32 6.23
C SER A 13 -10.60 1.73 5.02
N LEU A 14 -10.64 0.85 4.00
CA LEU A 14 -11.38 1.00 2.75
C LEU A 14 -12.66 1.84 2.90
N HIS A 15 -12.65 3.03 2.31
CA HIS A 15 -13.89 3.69 1.91
C HIS A 15 -13.84 3.78 0.39
N VAL A 16 -14.59 2.90 -0.28
CA VAL A 16 -15.10 3.23 -1.61
C VAL A 16 -16.08 4.37 -1.38
N GLY A 17 -15.56 5.59 -1.35
CA GLY A 17 -16.38 6.79 -1.38
C GLY A 17 -16.95 6.91 -2.78
N VAL A 18 -18.16 6.39 -2.99
CA VAL A 18 -18.94 6.73 -4.18
C VAL A 18 -19.34 8.20 -4.03
N GLY A 19 -18.48 9.11 -4.50
CA GLY A 19 -18.92 10.47 -4.81
C GLY A 19 -20.04 10.37 -5.85
N GLY A 20 -20.98 11.33 -5.88
CA GLY A 20 -22.24 11.31 -6.65
C GLY A 20 -22.15 11.06 -8.18
N THR A 21 -20.97 10.68 -8.69
CA THR A 21 -20.67 10.27 -10.06
C THR A 21 -20.14 8.83 -10.18
N GLY A 22 -20.22 7.98 -9.14
CA GLY A 22 -19.81 6.56 -9.26
C GLY A 22 -18.30 6.31 -9.19
N ARG A 23 -17.50 7.30 -8.79
CA ARG A 23 -16.03 7.22 -8.85
C ARG A 23 -15.43 6.72 -7.54
N ALA A 24 -14.83 5.53 -7.57
CA ALA A 24 -14.12 4.94 -6.44
C ALA A 24 -12.71 5.54 -6.29
N LEU A 25 -12.35 5.93 -5.06
CA LEU A 25 -10.96 6.20 -4.68
C LEU A 25 -10.30 4.91 -4.20
N LEU A 26 -9.07 4.67 -4.66
CA LEU A 26 -8.27 3.53 -4.21
C LEU A 26 -7.30 3.97 -3.10
N ALA A 27 -7.07 3.07 -2.14
CA ALA A 27 -6.19 3.30 -1.01
C ALA A 27 -4.72 3.31 -1.46
N THR A 28 -4.17 4.51 -1.65
CA THR A 28 -2.80 4.72 -2.10
C THR A 28 -1.97 5.41 -1.04
N ALA A 29 -0.66 5.14 -1.03
CA ALA A 29 0.30 5.79 -0.14
C ALA A 29 1.63 6.04 -0.85
N LEU A 30 2.30 7.14 -0.53
CA LEU A 30 3.72 7.31 -0.81
C LEU A 30 4.51 6.81 0.39
N VAL A 31 5.37 5.82 0.17
CA VAL A 31 6.23 5.24 1.20
C VAL A 31 7.69 5.41 0.82
N LYS A 32 8.56 5.49 1.82
CA LYS A 32 10.00 5.42 1.62
C LYS A 32 10.40 3.95 1.49
N ALA A 33 11.17 3.59 0.49
CA ALA A 33 11.79 2.27 0.38
C ALA A 33 13.31 2.45 0.36
N ARG A 34 14.02 1.66 1.18
CA ARG A 34 15.48 1.65 1.19
C ARG A 34 15.99 0.63 0.19
N GLY A 35 16.83 1.06 -0.74
CA GLY A 35 17.53 0.19 -1.68
C GLY A 35 18.74 -0.49 -1.06
N GLU A 36 19.30 -1.46 -1.78
CA GLU A 36 20.50 -2.21 -1.35
C GLU A 36 21.75 -1.33 -1.29
N ASP A 37 21.77 -0.22 -2.03
CA ASP A 37 22.84 0.78 -2.00
C ASP A 37 22.68 1.80 -0.86
N GLY A 38 21.67 1.62 0.01
CA GLY A 38 21.36 2.53 1.12
C GLY A 38 20.51 3.73 0.74
N ASN A 39 20.28 3.98 -0.56
CA ASN A 39 19.48 5.11 -1.02
C ASN A 39 18.01 4.92 -0.69
N ILE A 40 17.33 6.02 -0.38
CA ILE A 40 15.89 6.04 -0.12
C ILE A 40 15.17 6.53 -1.36
N THR A 41 14.23 5.73 -1.87
CA THR A 41 13.36 6.09 -2.99
C THR A 41 11.91 6.15 -2.49
N LEU A 42 11.15 7.13 -2.96
CA LEU A 42 9.70 7.16 -2.72
C LEU A 42 9.01 6.24 -3.72
N LEU A 43 8.21 5.31 -3.21
CA LEU A 43 7.34 4.46 -4.01
C LEU A 43 5.89 4.83 -3.78
N ARG A 44 5.11 4.88 -4.86
CA ARG A 44 3.65 4.93 -4.74
C ARG A 44 3.10 3.52 -4.67
N ILE A 45 2.45 3.21 -3.54
CA ILE A 45 1.87 1.89 -3.29
C ILE A 45 0.35 1.93 -3.35
N LEU A 46 -0.24 0.82 -3.79
CA LEU A 46 -1.67 0.54 -3.67
C LEU A 46 -1.86 -0.51 -2.58
N VAL A 47 -2.70 -0.24 -1.58
CA VAL A 47 -3.12 -1.24 -0.59
C VAL A 47 -4.32 -1.99 -1.14
N ASP A 48 -4.14 -3.27 -1.46
CA ASP A 48 -5.15 -4.08 -2.11
C ASP A 48 -5.53 -5.29 -1.26
N GLN A 49 -6.73 -5.23 -0.68
CA GLN A 49 -7.27 -6.34 0.10
C GLN A 49 -7.81 -7.50 -0.75
N GLY A 50 -7.92 -7.33 -2.07
CA GLY A 50 -8.30 -8.39 -2.99
C GLY A 50 -7.13 -9.30 -3.39
N SER A 51 -5.88 -8.87 -3.15
CA SER A 51 -4.69 -9.61 -3.54
C SER A 51 -4.12 -10.43 -2.39
N GLN A 52 -3.88 -11.71 -2.63
CA GLN A 52 -3.28 -12.65 -1.65
C GLN A 52 -1.77 -12.46 -1.45
N ALA A 53 -1.13 -11.72 -2.35
CA ALA A 53 0.31 -11.49 -2.36
C ALA A 53 0.63 -10.03 -2.72
N SER A 54 1.85 -9.62 -2.38
CA SER A 54 2.38 -8.31 -2.77
C SER A 54 3.18 -8.40 -4.07
N PHE A 55 3.12 -7.33 -4.87
CA PHE A 55 3.78 -7.24 -6.17
C PHE A 55 4.55 -5.93 -6.29
N ILE A 56 5.71 -5.96 -6.94
CA ILE A 56 6.53 -4.78 -7.21
C ILE A 56 6.87 -4.70 -8.68
N SER A 57 6.89 -3.50 -9.23
CA SER A 57 7.28 -3.29 -10.62
C SER A 57 8.76 -3.59 -10.84
N GLU A 58 9.09 -4.10 -12.02
CA GLU A 58 10.48 -4.26 -12.46
C GLU A 58 11.27 -2.95 -12.37
N LYS A 59 10.65 -1.82 -12.74
CA LYS A 59 11.24 -0.48 -12.63
C LYS A 59 11.65 -0.15 -11.19
N ALA A 60 10.74 -0.29 -10.22
CA ALA A 60 11.04 -0.01 -8.82
C ALA A 60 12.11 -0.95 -8.26
N THR A 61 12.08 -2.22 -8.68
CA THR A 61 13.09 -3.22 -8.32
C THR A 61 14.49 -2.81 -8.79
N GLN A 62 14.61 -2.31 -10.03
CA GLN A 62 15.87 -1.82 -10.59
C GLN A 62 16.35 -0.54 -9.89
N LEU A 63 15.44 0.42 -9.67
CA LEU A 63 15.77 1.68 -9.00
C LEU A 63 16.33 1.46 -7.59
N LEU A 64 15.72 0.53 -6.85
CA LEU A 64 16.15 0.15 -5.50
C LEU A 64 17.31 -0.84 -5.47
N LYS A 65 17.74 -1.35 -6.66
CA LYS A 65 18.78 -2.38 -6.81
C LYS A 65 18.54 -3.62 -5.94
N LEU A 66 17.27 -4.00 -5.76
CA LEU A 66 16.91 -5.09 -4.85
C LEU A 66 17.52 -6.42 -5.30
N LYS A 67 17.97 -7.21 -4.33
CA LYS A 67 18.40 -8.59 -4.56
C LYS A 67 17.21 -9.44 -5.00
N ARG A 68 17.36 -10.13 -6.12
CA ARG A 68 16.32 -10.97 -6.71
C ARG A 68 16.60 -12.43 -6.42
N LYS A 69 15.58 -13.14 -5.95
CA LYS A 69 15.60 -14.60 -5.86
C LYS A 69 14.80 -15.16 -7.03
N SER A 70 15.44 -16.02 -7.82
CA SER A 70 14.77 -16.73 -8.92
C SER A 70 13.72 -17.69 -8.36
N ILE A 71 12.55 -17.70 -8.99
CA ILE A 71 11.44 -18.60 -8.69
C ILE A 71 10.74 -18.98 -10.00
N GLU A 72 9.98 -20.07 -9.96
CA GLU A 72 9.02 -20.41 -11.01
C GLU A 72 7.62 -20.35 -10.41
N GLY A 73 6.81 -19.41 -10.89
CA GLY A 73 5.45 -19.23 -10.41
C GLY A 73 4.57 -18.51 -11.43
N THR A 74 3.28 -18.49 -11.15
CA THR A 74 2.28 -17.82 -11.99
C THR A 74 1.29 -17.08 -11.09
N VAL A 75 0.96 -15.87 -11.50
CA VAL A 75 -0.13 -15.08 -10.88
C VAL A 75 -1.36 -15.22 -11.75
N THR A 76 -2.48 -15.57 -11.12
CA THR A 76 -3.78 -15.62 -11.77
C THR A 76 -4.58 -14.39 -11.35
N GLY A 77 -4.91 -13.54 -12.32
CA GLY A 77 -5.74 -12.36 -12.14
C GLY A 77 -7.21 -12.62 -12.48
N VAL A 78 -8.00 -11.55 -12.39
CA VAL A 78 -9.41 -11.53 -12.80
C VAL A 78 -9.54 -11.94 -14.28
N GLY A 79 -10.54 -12.77 -14.57
CA GLY A 79 -10.75 -13.31 -15.92
C GLY A 79 -9.80 -14.45 -16.29
N SER A 80 -9.21 -15.12 -15.30
CA SER A 80 -8.29 -16.26 -15.48
C SER A 80 -7.01 -15.92 -16.26
N MET A 81 -6.65 -14.64 -16.30
CA MET A 81 -5.40 -14.19 -16.92
C MET A 81 -4.21 -14.68 -16.08
N GLN A 82 -3.30 -15.40 -16.72
CA GLN A 82 -2.09 -15.92 -16.08
C GLN A 82 -0.87 -15.11 -16.51
N VAL A 83 -0.07 -14.68 -15.52
CA VAL A 83 1.18 -13.96 -15.74
C VAL A 83 2.32 -14.72 -15.07
N PRO A 84 3.36 -15.15 -15.82
CA PRO A 84 4.49 -15.84 -15.23
C PRO A 84 5.32 -14.89 -14.35
N ILE A 85 5.75 -15.39 -13.20
CA ILE A 85 6.64 -14.70 -12.26
C ILE A 85 7.95 -15.46 -12.19
N LYS A 86 9.04 -14.71 -12.34
CA LYS A 86 10.40 -15.26 -12.33
C LYS A 86 11.21 -14.86 -11.11
N HIS A 87 10.78 -13.83 -10.39
CA HIS A 87 11.56 -13.29 -9.28
C HIS A 87 10.67 -12.87 -8.11
N VAL A 88 11.22 -13.07 -6.93
CA VAL A 88 10.73 -12.49 -5.67
C VAL A 88 11.85 -11.65 -5.06
N VAL A 89 11.47 -10.58 -4.39
CA VAL A 89 12.38 -9.68 -3.67
C VAL A 89 11.87 -9.47 -2.25
N GLN A 90 12.79 -9.05 -1.38
CA GLN A 90 12.47 -8.57 -0.05
C GLN A 90 12.88 -7.10 0.05
N LEU A 91 12.03 -6.28 0.67
CA LEU A 91 12.31 -4.87 0.89
C LEU A 91 11.67 -4.37 2.18
N ASN A 92 12.21 -3.28 2.70
CA ASN A 92 11.62 -2.55 3.82
C ASN A 92 10.97 -1.27 3.31
N ILE A 93 9.68 -1.08 3.62
CA ILE A 93 8.96 0.16 3.40
C ILE A 93 8.77 0.90 4.72
N LEU A 94 8.98 2.21 4.69
CA LEU A 94 8.87 3.11 5.83
C LEU A 94 7.84 4.20 5.55
N SER A 95 7.25 4.74 6.61
CA SER A 95 6.35 5.88 6.49
C SER A 95 7.07 7.08 5.85
N ARG A 96 6.33 7.87 5.08
CA ARG A 96 6.82 9.17 4.60
C ARG A 96 6.99 10.14 5.78
N GLY A 97 6.07 10.08 6.75
CA GLY A 97 6.02 10.96 7.92
C GLY A 97 7.07 10.63 8.98
N LYS A 98 6.84 11.11 10.21
CA LYS A 98 7.76 10.95 11.36
C LYS A 98 7.49 9.69 12.19
N THR A 99 6.72 8.74 11.68
CA THR A 99 6.41 7.51 12.42
C THR A 99 7.52 6.48 12.26
N GLU A 100 7.81 5.73 13.33
CA GLU A 100 8.70 4.55 13.34
C GLU A 100 8.14 3.36 12.54
N PHE A 101 7.19 3.61 11.63
CA PHE A 101 6.63 2.57 10.79
C PHE A 101 7.71 2.03 9.87
N ASN A 102 8.03 0.76 10.06
CA ASN A 102 8.85 -0.05 9.18
C ASN A 102 8.11 -1.36 8.89
N MET A 103 7.95 -1.73 7.63
CA MET A 103 7.35 -2.99 7.21
C MET A 103 8.33 -3.75 6.34
N HIS A 104 8.63 -4.97 6.73
CA HIS A 104 9.29 -5.92 5.84
C HIS A 104 8.24 -6.53 4.91
N VAL A 105 8.53 -6.54 3.61
CA VAL A 105 7.63 -7.07 2.60
C VAL A 105 8.39 -8.03 1.68
N GLU A 106 7.79 -9.17 1.39
CA GLU A 106 8.15 -10.04 0.29
C GLU A 106 7.24 -9.71 -0.90
N ALA A 107 7.82 -9.38 -2.05
CA ALA A 107 7.05 -8.96 -3.22
C ALA A 107 7.51 -9.69 -4.48
N TYR A 108 6.55 -10.12 -5.29
CA TYR A 108 6.79 -10.73 -6.59
C TYR A 108 7.04 -9.67 -7.65
N VAL A 109 8.09 -9.85 -8.45
CA VAL A 109 8.49 -8.87 -9.46
C VAL A 109 7.65 -9.05 -10.72
N MET A 110 6.93 -7.99 -11.08
CA MET A 110 6.07 -7.95 -12.26
C MET A 110 6.82 -7.27 -13.41
N THR A 111 6.99 -8.03 -14.50
CA THR A 111 7.62 -7.55 -15.75
C THR A 111 6.65 -6.71 -16.58
N LYS A 112 5.34 -6.92 -16.41
CA LYS A 112 4.29 -6.08 -16.96
C LYS A 112 3.89 -5.00 -15.95
N GLN A 113 3.29 -3.91 -16.43
CA GLN A 113 2.77 -2.85 -15.54
C GLN A 113 1.77 -3.42 -14.54
N LEU A 114 1.92 -3.06 -13.26
CA LEU A 114 1.03 -3.48 -12.18
C LEU A 114 -0.41 -2.98 -12.40
N THR A 115 -0.53 -1.73 -12.84
CA THR A 115 -1.80 -1.05 -13.13
C THR A 115 -1.59 -0.05 -14.26
N THR A 116 -2.64 0.32 -15.01
CA THR A 116 -2.53 1.26 -16.14
C THR A 116 -2.32 2.71 -15.71
N ARG A 117 -2.89 3.12 -14.56
CA ARG A 117 -2.65 4.34 -13.76
C ARG A 117 -3.76 4.45 -12.70
N ILE A 118 -3.43 4.95 -11.52
CA ILE A 118 -4.41 5.18 -10.45
C ILE A 118 -4.31 6.62 -9.93
N PRO A 119 -5.45 7.33 -9.81
CA PRO A 119 -6.71 7.07 -10.50
C PRO A 119 -6.53 7.10 -12.03
N HIS A 120 -7.45 6.49 -12.77
CA HIS A 120 -7.39 6.48 -14.24
C HIS A 120 -7.58 7.90 -14.84
N HIS A 121 -8.27 8.77 -14.10
CA HIS A 121 -8.49 10.17 -14.45
C HIS A 121 -8.24 11.06 -13.23
N THR A 122 -7.85 12.31 -13.46
CA THR A 122 -7.75 13.30 -12.39
C THR A 122 -9.11 13.47 -11.74
N ILE A 123 -9.14 13.39 -10.42
CA ILE A 123 -10.35 13.60 -9.63
C ILE A 123 -10.42 15.08 -9.29
N THR A 124 -11.53 15.73 -9.63
CA THR A 124 -11.82 17.08 -9.17
C THR A 124 -11.93 17.05 -7.65
N VAL A 125 -10.89 17.56 -6.99
CA VAL A 125 -10.85 17.70 -5.54
C VAL A 125 -11.88 18.76 -5.17
N HIS A 126 -13.02 18.32 -4.65
CA HIS A 126 -13.90 19.22 -3.91
C HIS A 126 -13.20 19.45 -2.57
N SER A 127 -13.27 20.66 -2.00
CA SER A 127 -12.71 20.95 -0.67
C SER A 127 -13.41 20.07 0.37
N TRP A 128 -12.88 18.86 0.56
CA TRP A 128 -13.32 17.96 1.59
C TRP A 128 -12.76 18.51 2.89
N LYS A 129 -13.55 19.34 3.57
CA LYS A 129 -13.16 20.02 4.82
C LYS A 129 -12.57 19.06 5.85
N HIS A 130 -13.00 17.80 5.84
CA HIS A 130 -12.49 16.75 6.73
C HIS A 130 -11.08 16.23 6.39
N LEU A 131 -10.54 16.53 5.20
CA LEU A 131 -9.17 16.22 4.79
C LEU A 131 -8.23 17.44 4.87
N GLU A 132 -8.77 18.64 5.12
CA GLU A 132 -7.95 19.85 5.24
C GLU A 132 -7.03 19.75 6.47
N GLY A 133 -5.74 20.08 6.29
CA GLY A 133 -4.74 20.04 7.35
C GLY A 133 -4.18 18.64 7.71
N LEU A 134 -4.68 17.57 7.07
CA LEU A 134 -4.15 16.22 7.25
C LEU A 134 -2.90 15.97 6.38
N ASP A 135 -1.90 15.27 6.93
CA ASP A 135 -0.77 14.73 6.16
C ASP A 135 -1.21 13.40 5.53
N LEU A 136 -1.81 13.47 4.35
CA LEU A 136 -2.40 12.31 3.67
C LEU A 136 -1.33 11.30 3.27
N ALA A 137 -1.58 10.00 3.44
CA ALA A 137 -0.64 8.95 3.05
C ALA A 137 -0.18 9.06 1.57
N ASP A 138 -1.06 9.48 0.66
CA ASP A 138 -0.72 9.91 -0.70
C ASP A 138 -1.28 11.33 -0.98
N PRO A 139 -0.47 12.40 -0.94
CA PRO A 139 -0.90 13.75 -1.29
C PRO A 139 -1.33 13.90 -2.76
N GLN A 140 -0.90 12.95 -3.61
CA GLN A 140 -1.19 12.91 -5.04
C GLN A 140 -2.31 11.91 -5.38
N TYR A 141 -3.11 11.48 -4.38
CA TYR A 141 -4.23 10.54 -4.56
C TYR A 141 -5.21 10.94 -5.69
N HIS A 142 -5.34 12.24 -5.95
CA HIS A 142 -6.23 12.81 -6.96
C HIS A 142 -5.63 12.84 -8.38
N ARG A 143 -4.32 12.59 -8.53
CA ARG A 143 -3.60 12.65 -9.82
C ARG A 143 -3.29 11.25 -10.35
N PRO A 144 -3.58 10.98 -11.64
CA PRO A 144 -3.16 9.74 -12.28
C PRO A 144 -1.65 9.55 -12.20
N GLY A 145 -1.24 8.41 -11.68
CA GLY A 145 0.17 8.05 -11.63
C GLY A 145 0.37 6.54 -11.64
N PRO A 146 1.60 6.09 -11.96
CA PRO A 146 1.94 4.68 -11.85
C PRO A 146 1.91 4.25 -10.38
N ILE A 147 1.58 2.97 -10.17
CA ILE A 147 1.81 2.29 -8.90
C ILE A 147 3.09 1.49 -9.03
N ASP A 148 4.03 1.74 -8.12
CA ASP A 148 5.32 1.04 -8.09
C ASP A 148 5.21 -0.32 -7.41
N MET A 149 4.27 -0.46 -6.47
CA MET A 149 4.05 -1.67 -5.68
C MET A 149 2.58 -1.83 -5.26
N LEU A 150 2.05 -3.05 -5.32
CA LEU A 150 0.76 -3.45 -4.79
C LEU A 150 1.00 -4.25 -3.51
N LEU A 151 0.42 -3.82 -2.40
CA LEU A 151 0.54 -4.47 -1.09
C LEU A 151 -0.70 -5.34 -0.83
N GLY A 152 -0.51 -6.65 -0.74
CA GLY A 152 -1.56 -7.64 -0.53
C GLY A 152 -1.97 -7.82 0.94
N VAL A 153 -2.97 -8.68 1.17
CA VAL A 153 -3.54 -8.91 2.51
C VAL A 153 -2.60 -9.61 3.48
N LYS A 154 -1.65 -10.42 2.99
CA LYS A 154 -0.75 -11.20 3.86
C LYS A 154 0.09 -10.27 4.73
N GLU A 155 0.65 -9.23 4.12
CA GLU A 155 1.51 -8.26 4.79
C GLU A 155 0.70 -7.28 5.65
N TYR A 156 -0.52 -6.94 5.22
CA TYR A 156 -1.44 -6.10 5.99
C TYR A 156 -1.97 -6.82 7.24
N ALA A 157 -2.40 -8.08 7.11
CA ALA A 157 -2.96 -8.87 8.21
C ALA A 157 -1.92 -9.13 9.30
N GLN A 158 -0.65 -9.37 8.95
CA GLN A 158 0.40 -9.59 9.93
C GLN A 158 0.63 -8.38 10.85
N ARG A 159 0.36 -7.15 10.36
CA ARG A 159 0.46 -5.92 11.16
C ARG A 159 -0.82 -5.63 11.95
N VAL A 160 -2.00 -5.91 11.38
CA VAL A 160 -3.27 -5.75 12.09
C VAL A 160 -3.43 -6.80 13.20
N GLU A 161 -2.94 -8.03 13.00
CA GLU A 161 -2.99 -9.09 14.00
C GLU A 161 -2.14 -8.83 15.24
N GLN A 162 -1.09 -8.00 15.16
CA GLN A 162 -0.33 -7.56 16.34
C GLN A 162 -1.15 -6.69 17.30
N ASN A 163 -2.26 -6.10 16.83
CA ASN A 163 -3.16 -5.25 17.61
C ASN A 163 -4.55 -5.87 17.84
N LEU A 164 -4.72 -7.16 17.52
CA LEU A 164 -5.96 -7.89 17.74
C LEU A 164 -5.81 -8.81 18.95
N VAL A 165 -6.65 -8.60 19.97
CA VAL A 165 -6.81 -9.58 21.05
C VAL A 165 -7.57 -10.78 20.48
N LYS A 166 -6.89 -11.92 20.37
CA LYS A 166 -7.49 -13.18 19.92
C LYS A 166 -8.25 -13.81 21.09
N GLY A 167 -9.55 -14.04 20.91
CA GLY A 167 -10.33 -14.91 21.79
C GLY A 167 -10.24 -16.38 21.36
N PRO A 168 -10.85 -17.31 22.11
CA PRO A 168 -10.89 -18.74 21.77
C PRO A 168 -11.47 -19.01 20.36
N PRO A 169 -11.17 -20.18 19.76
CA PRO A 169 -11.76 -20.60 18.48
C PRO A 169 -13.29 -20.44 18.50
N GLY A 170 -13.83 -19.69 17.53
CA GLY A 170 -15.26 -19.41 17.42
C GLY A 170 -15.74 -18.07 18.01
N SER A 171 -14.84 -17.21 18.52
CA SER A 171 -15.22 -15.90 19.07
C SER A 171 -14.92 -14.71 18.12
N PRO A 172 -15.70 -13.62 18.17
CA PRO A 172 -15.47 -12.41 17.37
C PRO A 172 -14.15 -11.71 17.76
N ARG A 173 -13.49 -11.10 16.78
CA ARG A 173 -12.24 -10.36 17.01
C ARG A 173 -12.52 -8.91 17.42
N ARG A 174 -11.84 -8.42 18.45
CA ARG A 174 -11.91 -7.02 18.92
C ARG A 174 -10.65 -6.26 18.51
N SER A 175 -10.82 -5.10 17.87
CA SER A 175 -9.74 -4.13 17.63
C SER A 175 -9.61 -3.20 18.83
N ASN A 176 -8.42 -3.11 19.42
CA ASN A 176 -8.10 -2.01 20.33
C ASN A 176 -7.76 -0.78 19.48
N ARG A 177 -8.55 0.29 19.61
CA ARG A 177 -8.17 1.61 19.08
C ARG A 177 -7.24 2.27 20.10
N SER A 178 -6.08 2.72 19.65
CA SER A 178 -5.33 3.82 20.26
C SER A 178 -6.03 5.14 19.97
#